data_AF-A0A1T5CMY4-F1
#
_entry.id   AF-A0A1T5CMY4-F1
#
_cell.length_a   1.000
_cell.length_b   1.000
_cell.length_c   1.000
_cell.angle_alpha   90.00
_cell.angle_beta   90.00
_cell.angle_gamma   90.00
#
_symmetry.space_group_name_H-M   'P 1'
#
loop_
_entity.id
_entity.type
_entity.pdbx_description
1 polymer ?
#
loop_
_entity_poly.entity_id
_entity_poly.type
_entity_poly.pdbx_seq_one_letter_code
_entity_poly.pdbx_strand_id
1 'polypeptide(L)'
;MLEKETITTGKLYSNLFMRLKNLILQPGKEWQIIRNENKNINDIITEFSLPLIALCALATFLNFTINRQGFNLELAIKQSAVTFTALFGGLFLAWIILKASLSKLRIENKNNLAFKITAYASGLLYIISFITNLVPELLLFHLVTFYSLFIIWKAIEPEKIPGAEQKSIITIYIAVLIHFIPYFVRYLLINLIIL
;
A
#
# COMPACT_ATOMS: atom_id res chain seq x y z
N MET A 1 -29.00 14.01 5.62
CA MET A 1 -27.76 13.80 4.84
C MET A 1 -26.72 14.71 5.43
N LEU A 2 -25.65 14.17 6.04
CA LEU A 2 -24.54 15.01 6.50
C LEU A 2 -23.81 15.50 5.25
N GLU A 3 -23.79 16.81 5.04
CA GLU A 3 -22.96 17.46 4.03
C GLU A 3 -21.51 17.00 4.23
N LYS A 4 -20.96 16.25 3.27
CA LYS A 4 -19.51 15.99 3.25
C LYS A 4 -18.85 17.34 3.01
N GLU A 5 -18.22 17.87 4.05
CA GLU A 5 -17.40 19.09 3.99
C GLU A 5 -16.49 19.01 2.75
N THR A 6 -16.56 20.01 1.86
CA THR A 6 -15.76 20.02 0.63
C THR A 6 -14.30 20.28 0.98
N ILE A 7 -13.54 19.20 1.15
CA ILE A 7 -12.11 19.25 1.42
C ILE A 7 -11.39 19.75 0.16
N THR A 8 -10.63 20.85 0.29
CA THR A 8 -9.81 21.35 -0.82
C THR A 8 -8.70 20.37 -1.18
N THR A 9 -8.29 20.34 -2.45
CA THR A 9 -7.23 19.47 -2.95
C THR A 9 -5.92 19.60 -2.15
N GLY A 10 -5.54 20.82 -1.79
CA GLY A 10 -4.35 21.08 -0.96
C GLY A 10 -4.44 20.46 0.44
N LYS A 11 -5.62 20.54 1.09
CA LYS A 11 -5.86 19.92 2.40
C LYS A 11 -5.82 18.38 2.31
N LEU A 12 -6.34 17.81 1.22
CA LEU A 12 -6.28 16.37 0.98
C LEU A 12 -4.83 15.86 0.86
N TYR A 13 -3.99 16.52 0.06
CA TYR A 13 -2.58 16.13 -0.08
C TYR A 13 -1.76 16.36 1.20
N SER A 14 -2.04 17.43 1.94
CA SER A 14 -1.43 17.66 3.26
C SER A 14 -1.76 16.52 4.23
N ASN A 15 -3.04 16.12 4.29
CA ASN A 15 -3.48 15.00 5.13
C ASN A 15 -2.84 13.66 4.70
N LEU A 16 -2.75 13.40 3.39
CA LEU A 16 -2.08 12.22 2.85
C LEU A 16 -0.61 12.15 3.32
N PHE A 17 0.13 13.25 3.15
CA PHE A 17 1.54 13.32 3.53
C PHE A 17 1.72 13.18 5.05
N MET A 18 0.88 13.85 5.85
CA MET A 18 0.90 13.71 7.31
C MET A 18 0.65 12.26 7.75
N ARG A 19 -0.36 11.59 7.18
CA ARG A 19 -0.65 10.17 7.47
C ARG A 19 0.52 9.26 7.13
N LEU A 20 1.16 9.45 5.97
CA LEU A 20 2.36 8.69 5.58
C LEU A 20 3.53 8.93 6.52
N LYS A 21 3.84 10.20 6.78
CA LYS A 21 4.93 10.60 7.68
C LYS A 21 4.73 10.00 9.06
N ASN A 22 3.52 10.05 9.61
CA ASN A 22 3.24 9.52 10.94
C ASN A 22 3.29 7.99 10.97
N LEU A 23 2.80 7.30 9.94
CA LEU A 23 2.93 5.85 9.81
C LEU A 23 4.39 5.40 9.83
N ILE A 24 5.28 6.15 9.17
CA ILE A 24 6.70 5.82 9.08
C ILE A 24 7.45 6.22 10.36
N LEU A 25 7.26 7.44 10.84
CA LEU A 25 8.06 7.98 11.97
C LEU A 25 7.49 7.62 13.34
N GLN A 26 6.17 7.47 13.47
CA GLN A 26 5.48 7.23 14.75
C GLN A 26 4.40 6.13 14.63
N PRO A 27 4.72 4.94 14.08
CA PRO A 27 3.73 3.90 13.76
C PRO A 27 2.86 3.52 14.95
N GLY A 28 3.46 3.42 16.15
CA GLY A 28 2.71 3.08 17.37
C GLY A 28 1.59 4.06 17.69
N LYS A 29 1.85 5.37 17.57
CA LYS A 29 0.83 6.40 17.83
C LYS A 29 -0.18 6.48 16.69
N GLU A 30 0.28 6.42 15.45
CA GLU A 30 -0.60 6.54 14.29
C GLU A 30 -1.59 5.36 14.20
N TRP A 31 -1.17 4.14 14.56
CA TRP A 31 -2.07 3.00 14.63
C TRP A 31 -3.16 3.14 15.71
N GLN A 32 -2.91 3.85 16.81
CA GLN A 32 -3.96 4.17 17.79
C GLN A 32 -5.04 5.06 17.15
N ILE A 33 -4.62 6.05 16.36
CA ILE A 33 -5.54 6.95 15.64
C ILE A 33 -6.33 6.17 14.58
N ILE A 34 -5.65 5.37 13.75
CA ILE A 34 -6.25 4.55 12.68
C ILE A 34 -7.28 3.56 13.24
N ARG A 35 -7.06 2.99 14.43
CA ARG A 35 -8.03 2.07 15.03
C ARG A 35 -9.33 2.76 15.40
N ASN A 36 -9.23 3.98 15.93
CA ASN A 36 -10.37 4.75 16.43
C ASN A 36 -11.09 5.54 15.33
N GLU A 37 -10.50 5.70 14.14
CA GLU A 37 -11.15 6.42 13.04
C GLU A 37 -12.32 5.63 12.45
N ASN A 38 -13.45 6.30 12.23
CA ASN A 38 -14.61 5.73 11.56
C ASN A 38 -14.54 6.00 10.04
N LYS A 39 -13.55 5.41 9.37
CA LYS A 39 -13.41 5.46 7.91
C LYS A 39 -13.87 4.16 7.28
N ASN A 40 -14.69 4.27 6.24
CA ASN A 40 -15.04 3.12 5.42
C ASN A 40 -13.93 2.82 4.39
N ILE A 41 -14.07 1.71 3.67
CA ILE A 41 -13.08 1.27 2.67
C ILE A 41 -12.87 2.32 1.58
N ASN A 42 -13.94 2.94 1.08
CA ASN A 42 -13.87 3.94 0.02
C ASN A 42 -13.09 5.17 0.48
N ASP A 43 -13.34 5.67 1.70
CA ASP A 43 -12.62 6.83 2.24
C ASP A 43 -11.09 6.56 2.29
N ILE A 44 -10.69 5.36 2.75
CA ILE A 44 -9.27 4.95 2.81
C ILE A 44 -8.66 4.83 1.40
N ILE A 45 -9.43 4.31 0.42
CA ILE A 45 -8.96 4.24 -0.97
C ILE A 45 -8.75 5.65 -1.52
N THR A 46 -9.76 6.52 -1.45
CA THR A 46 -9.74 7.83 -2.10
C THR A 46 -8.77 8.80 -1.44
N GLU A 47 -8.63 8.74 -0.12
CA GLU A 47 -7.80 9.69 0.63
C GLU A 47 -6.36 9.23 0.83
N PHE A 48 -6.07 7.93 0.70
CA PHE A 48 -4.76 7.37 0.99
C PHE A 48 -4.18 6.52 -0.15
N SER A 49 -4.82 5.39 -0.48
CA SER A 49 -4.19 4.39 -1.36
C SER A 49 -4.14 4.85 -2.81
N LEU A 50 -5.27 5.31 -3.35
CA LEU A 50 -5.41 5.64 -4.77
C LEU A 50 -4.50 6.81 -5.21
N PRO A 51 -4.39 7.93 -4.47
CA PRO A 51 -3.46 8.99 -4.82
C PRO A 51 -2.00 8.51 -4.89
N LEU A 52 -1.57 7.65 -3.96
CA LEU A 52 -0.18 7.13 -3.95
C LEU A 52 0.08 6.14 -5.08
N ILE A 53 -0.87 5.26 -5.36
CA ILE A 53 -0.79 4.33 -6.49
C ILE A 53 -0.74 5.12 -7.81
N ALA A 54 -1.54 6.17 -7.94
CA ALA A 54 -1.53 7.05 -9.11
C ALA A 54 -0.16 7.74 -9.29
N LEU A 55 0.48 8.20 -8.21
CA LEU A 55 1.85 8.72 -8.26
C LEU A 55 2.86 7.68 -8.73
N CYS A 56 2.75 6.42 -8.27
CA CYS A 56 3.62 5.33 -8.73
C CYS A 56 3.46 5.04 -10.23
N ALA A 57 2.22 5.07 -10.73
CA ALA A 57 1.93 4.89 -12.15
C ALA A 57 2.47 6.06 -12.98
N LEU A 58 2.29 7.30 -12.51
CA LEU A 58 2.85 8.50 -13.14
C LEU A 58 4.38 8.46 -13.18
N ALA A 59 5.04 8.08 -12.09
CA ALA A 59 6.49 7.91 -12.06
C ALA A 59 6.99 6.90 -13.10
N THR A 60 6.27 5.78 -13.25
CA THR A 60 6.56 4.77 -14.27
C THR A 60 6.41 5.34 -15.68
N PHE A 61 5.32 6.05 -15.93
CA PHE A 61 5.09 6.72 -17.21
C PHE A 61 6.24 7.68 -17.57
N LEU A 62 6.64 8.54 -16.63
CA LEU A 62 7.72 9.50 -16.83
C LEU A 62 9.06 8.81 -17.11
N ASN A 63 9.41 7.79 -16.34
CA ASN A 63 10.63 7.02 -16.56
C ASN A 63 10.67 6.38 -17.96
N PHE A 64 9.59 5.70 -18.39
CA PHE A 64 9.56 5.10 -19.73
C PHE A 64 9.52 6.12 -20.87
N THR A 65 9.05 7.35 -20.60
CA THR A 65 9.01 8.43 -21.60
C THR A 65 10.35 9.15 -21.74
N ILE A 66 11.08 9.36 -20.63
CA ILE A 66 12.29 10.20 -20.58
C ILE A 66 13.56 9.34 -20.74
N ASN A 67 13.64 8.18 -20.10
CA ASN A 67 14.89 7.43 -19.97
C ASN A 67 15.12 6.37 -21.06
N ARG A 68 14.16 6.18 -21.99
CA ARG A 68 14.30 5.23 -23.09
C ARG A 68 14.72 5.94 -24.38
N GLN A 69 15.59 5.31 -25.15
CA GLN A 69 15.99 5.80 -26.47
C GLN A 69 14.79 5.70 -27.42
N GLY A 70 14.16 6.84 -27.70
CA GLY A 70 12.96 6.95 -28.51
C GLY A 70 11.69 7.15 -27.68
N PHE A 71 10.89 8.15 -28.07
CA PHE A 71 9.61 8.44 -27.43
C PHE A 71 8.60 7.32 -27.76
N ASN A 72 8.52 6.31 -26.89
CA ASN A 72 7.57 5.20 -27.03
C ASN A 72 6.41 5.35 -26.05
N LEU A 73 5.42 6.16 -26.46
CA LEU A 73 4.24 6.46 -25.66
C LEU A 73 3.40 5.21 -25.37
N GLU A 74 3.30 4.29 -26.33
CA GLU A 74 2.55 3.04 -26.17
C GLU A 74 3.14 2.20 -25.02
N LEU A 75 4.46 2.02 -24.99
CA LEU A 75 5.15 1.29 -23.94
C LEU A 75 4.99 1.99 -22.58
N ALA A 76 5.11 3.32 -22.53
CA ALA A 76 4.95 4.09 -21.30
C ALA A 76 3.54 3.93 -20.70
N ILE A 77 2.50 3.97 -21.54
CA ILE A 77 1.11 3.73 -21.13
C ILE A 77 0.92 2.29 -20.63
N LYS A 78 1.41 1.29 -21.38
CA LYS A 78 1.34 -0.13 -20.99
C LYS A 78 1.97 -0.36 -19.62
N GLN A 79 3.18 0.17 -19.39
CA GLN A 79 3.91 -0.02 -18.13
C GLN A 79 3.29 0.74 -16.95
N SER A 80 2.75 1.93 -17.20
CA SER A 80 1.98 2.68 -16.20
C SER A 80 0.71 1.93 -15.79
N ALA A 81 -0.05 1.40 -16.75
CA ALA A 81 -1.25 0.61 -16.51
C ALA A 81 -0.96 -0.70 -15.75
N VAL A 82 0.14 -1.38 -16.07
CA VAL A 82 0.64 -2.54 -15.32
C VAL A 82 0.92 -2.16 -13.87
N THR A 83 1.64 -1.07 -13.65
CA THR A 83 2.02 -0.62 -12.30
C THR A 83 0.78 -0.28 -11.48
N PHE A 84 -0.15 0.49 -12.06
CA PHE A 84 -1.42 0.83 -11.41
C PHE A 84 -2.21 -0.44 -11.05
N THR A 85 -2.42 -1.33 -12.02
CA THR A 85 -3.21 -2.55 -11.85
C THR A 85 -2.57 -3.50 -10.83
N ALA A 86 -1.25 -3.62 -10.83
CA ALA A 86 -0.53 -4.47 -9.89
C ALA A 86 -0.65 -3.97 -8.45
N LEU A 87 -0.47 -2.66 -8.21
CA LEU A 87 -0.60 -2.10 -6.87
C LEU A 87 -2.05 -2.08 -6.38
N PHE A 88 -2.99 -1.65 -7.24
CA PHE A 88 -4.41 -1.59 -6.90
C PHE A 88 -5.01 -2.98 -6.74
N GLY A 89 -4.84 -3.86 -7.73
CA GLY A 89 -5.29 -5.25 -7.66
C GLY A 89 -4.60 -6.02 -6.53
N GLY A 90 -3.31 -5.79 -6.33
CA GLY A 90 -2.54 -6.39 -5.24
C GLY A 90 -3.05 -5.99 -3.86
N LEU A 91 -3.42 -4.72 -3.65
CA LEU A 91 -4.06 -4.25 -2.42
C LEU A 91 -5.36 -5.03 -2.12
N PHE A 92 -6.25 -5.18 -3.10
CA PHE A 92 -7.51 -5.90 -2.91
C PHE A 92 -7.30 -7.39 -2.66
N LEU A 93 -6.42 -8.04 -3.42
CA LEU A 93 -6.10 -9.46 -3.23
C LEU A 93 -5.48 -9.70 -1.85
N ALA A 94 -4.49 -8.90 -1.45
CA ALA A 94 -3.88 -8.99 -0.13
C ALA A 94 -4.91 -8.78 0.99
N TRP A 95 -5.83 -7.82 0.84
CA TRP A 95 -6.90 -7.60 1.80
C TRP A 95 -7.85 -8.79 1.91
N ILE A 96 -8.32 -9.36 0.79
CA ILE A 96 -9.24 -10.50 0.78
C ILE A 96 -8.59 -11.70 1.48
N ILE A 97 -7.33 -11.99 1.16
CA ILE A 97 -6.56 -13.08 1.78
C ILE A 97 -6.39 -12.81 3.29
N LEU A 98 -6.04 -11.59 3.68
CA LEU A 98 -5.89 -11.24 5.09
C LEU A 98 -7.21 -11.35 5.86
N LYS A 99 -8.32 -10.85 5.29
CA LYS A 99 -9.66 -10.94 5.89
C LYS A 99 -10.05 -12.39 6.15
N ALA A 100 -9.82 -13.29 5.18
CA ALA A 100 -10.05 -14.71 5.33
C ALA A 100 -9.15 -15.33 6.42
N SER A 101 -7.89 -14.91 6.49
CA SER A 101 -6.92 -15.38 7.48
C SER A 101 -7.27 -14.96 8.91
N LEU A 102 -7.67 -13.70 9.11
CA LEU A 102 -8.11 -13.20 10.41
C LEU A 102 -9.37 -13.92 10.91
N SER A 103 -10.31 -14.21 10.00
CA SER A 103 -11.51 -14.99 10.34
C SER A 103 -11.16 -16.39 10.84
N LYS A 104 -10.19 -17.08 10.22
CA LYS A 104 -9.69 -18.38 10.70
C LYS A 104 -9.05 -18.30 12.09
N LEU A 105 -8.43 -17.16 12.42
CA LEU A 105 -7.84 -16.89 13.73
C LEU A 105 -8.86 -16.39 14.77
N ARG A 106 -10.16 -16.36 14.43
CA ARG A 106 -11.24 -15.79 15.27
C ARG A 106 -11.00 -14.32 15.65
N ILE A 107 -10.22 -13.60 14.85
CA ILE A 107 -10.02 -12.16 14.98
C ILE A 107 -11.12 -11.48 14.16
N GLU A 108 -12.02 -10.79 14.85
CA GLU A 108 -13.12 -10.08 14.21
C GLU A 108 -12.62 -8.94 13.32
N ASN A 109 -13.11 -8.89 12.08
CA ASN A 109 -12.83 -7.81 11.15
C ASN A 109 -13.72 -6.58 11.40
N LYS A 110 -13.83 -6.14 12.66
CA LYS A 110 -14.57 -4.94 13.05
C LYS A 110 -13.94 -3.70 12.41
N ASN A 111 -14.77 -2.74 11.99
CA ASN A 111 -14.34 -1.46 11.40
C ASN A 111 -13.34 -1.59 10.25
N ASN A 112 -13.48 -2.63 9.42
CA ASN A 112 -12.61 -2.92 8.28
C ASN A 112 -11.13 -3.09 8.65
N LEU A 113 -10.84 -3.67 9.82
CA LEU A 113 -9.48 -3.86 10.35
C LEU A 113 -8.51 -4.45 9.31
N ALA A 114 -8.88 -5.53 8.63
CA ALA A 114 -8.05 -6.15 7.60
C ALA A 114 -7.69 -5.17 6.47
N PHE A 115 -8.65 -4.35 6.04
CA PHE A 115 -8.41 -3.37 4.98
C PHE A 115 -7.52 -2.24 5.47
N LYS A 116 -7.76 -1.70 6.67
CA LYS A 116 -6.90 -0.68 7.30
C LYS A 116 -5.46 -1.16 7.41
N ILE A 117 -5.24 -2.38 7.90
CA ILE A 117 -3.91 -2.99 8.00
C ILE A 117 -3.25 -3.05 6.62
N THR A 118 -3.94 -3.63 5.63
CA THR A 118 -3.39 -3.82 4.28
C THR A 118 -3.06 -2.48 3.61
N ALA A 119 -4.02 -1.54 3.62
CA ALA A 119 -3.89 -0.25 2.94
C ALA A 119 -2.81 0.64 3.57
N TYR A 120 -2.86 0.86 4.89
CA TYR A 120 -1.93 1.77 5.56
C TYR A 120 -0.51 1.19 5.65
N ALA A 121 -0.35 -0.12 5.87
CA ALA A 121 0.98 -0.74 5.87
C ALA A 121 1.64 -0.71 4.49
N SER A 122 0.86 -0.69 3.40
CA SER A 122 1.37 -0.55 2.03
C SER A 122 1.92 0.84 1.71
N GLY A 123 1.70 1.84 2.56
CA GLY A 123 2.16 3.22 2.32
C GLY A 123 3.67 3.34 2.09
N LEU A 124 4.48 2.57 2.82
CA LEU A 124 5.93 2.54 2.63
C LEU A 124 6.30 1.91 1.27
N LEU A 125 5.63 0.81 0.89
CA LEU A 125 5.82 0.18 -0.42
C LEU A 125 5.53 1.18 -1.54
N TYR A 126 4.46 1.97 -1.45
CA TYR A 126 4.13 2.97 -2.47
C TYR A 126 5.18 4.07 -2.58
N ILE A 127 5.72 4.56 -1.45
CA ILE A 127 6.79 5.58 -1.49
C ILE A 127 8.06 5.01 -2.16
N ILE A 128 8.47 3.80 -1.77
CA ILE A 128 9.65 3.16 -2.36
C ILE A 128 9.41 2.85 -3.84
N SER A 129 8.21 2.41 -4.21
CA SER A 129 7.82 2.17 -5.60
C SER A 129 7.82 3.45 -6.42
N PHE A 130 7.33 4.56 -5.88
CA PHE A 130 7.37 5.87 -6.54
C PHE A 130 8.80 6.29 -6.85
N ILE A 131 9.70 6.24 -5.86
CA ILE A 131 11.11 6.63 -6.01
C ILE A 131 11.81 5.75 -7.04
N THR A 132 11.66 4.43 -6.93
CA THR A 132 12.37 3.45 -7.79
C THR A 132 11.75 3.32 -9.17
N ASN A 133 10.46 3.61 -9.35
CA ASN A 133 9.86 3.70 -10.68
C ASN A 133 10.34 4.94 -11.44
N LEU A 134 10.67 6.03 -10.73
CA LEU A 134 11.22 7.24 -11.33
C LEU A 134 12.72 7.11 -11.63
N VAL A 135 13.47 6.51 -10.70
CA VAL A 135 14.93 6.29 -10.80
C VAL A 135 15.25 4.82 -10.52
N PRO A 136 15.20 3.95 -11.55
CA PRO A 136 15.38 2.50 -11.41
C PRO A 136 16.71 2.07 -10.79
N GLU A 137 17.74 2.89 -10.90
CA GLU A 137 19.09 2.63 -10.37
C GLU A 137 19.11 2.55 -8.83
N LEU A 138 18.10 3.10 -8.16
CA LEU A 138 17.96 3.08 -6.70
C LEU A 138 17.42 1.75 -6.15
N LEU A 139 17.73 0.61 -6.77
CA LEU A 139 17.21 -0.71 -6.37
C LEU A 139 17.44 -1.03 -4.88
N LEU A 140 18.56 -0.58 -4.32
CA LEU A 140 18.90 -0.75 -2.90
C LEU A 140 17.86 -0.15 -1.94
N PHE A 141 17.06 0.83 -2.37
CA PHE A 141 15.97 1.38 -1.57
C PHE A 141 14.88 0.36 -1.25
N HIS A 142 14.79 -0.75 -2.00
CA HIS A 142 13.89 -1.84 -1.65
C HIS A 142 14.26 -2.48 -0.30
N LEU A 143 15.50 -2.38 0.18
CA LEU A 143 15.87 -2.84 1.52
C LEU A 143 15.13 -2.05 2.63
N VAL A 144 14.77 -0.80 2.38
CA VAL A 144 13.99 0.01 3.34
C VAL A 144 12.60 -0.57 3.55
N THR A 145 12.07 -1.35 2.58
CA THR A 145 10.75 -1.98 2.71
C THR A 145 10.68 -2.98 3.86
N PHE A 146 11.81 -3.52 4.36
CA PHE A 146 11.83 -4.34 5.57
C PHE A 146 11.32 -3.60 6.82
N TYR A 147 11.39 -2.26 6.84
CA TYR A 147 10.81 -1.46 7.92
C TYR A 147 9.27 -1.58 7.99
N SER A 148 8.61 -2.04 6.92
CA SER A 148 7.18 -2.38 6.94
C SER A 148 6.85 -3.43 8.00
N LEU A 149 7.77 -4.35 8.33
CA LEU A 149 7.61 -5.32 9.43
C LEU A 149 7.35 -4.60 10.75
N PHE A 150 8.10 -3.54 11.04
CA PHE A 150 7.90 -2.76 12.26
C PHE A 150 6.58 -1.97 12.24
N ILE A 151 6.21 -1.39 11.10
CA ILE A 151 4.92 -0.71 10.93
C ILE A 151 3.76 -1.68 11.20
N ILE A 152 3.80 -2.88 10.62
CA ILE A 152 2.78 -3.92 10.80
C ILE A 152 2.78 -4.44 12.24
N TRP A 153 3.97 -4.66 12.83
CA TRP A 153 4.09 -5.11 14.22
C TRP A 153 3.37 -4.17 15.20
N LYS A 154 3.37 -2.87 14.94
CA LYS A 154 2.65 -1.85 15.72
C LYS A 154 1.15 -1.81 15.43
N ALA A 155 0.71 -2.28 14.26
CA ALA A 155 -0.70 -2.41 13.91
C ALA A 155 -1.40 -3.49 14.75
N ILE A 156 -0.66 -4.56 15.05
CA ILE A 156 -1.15 -5.76 15.70
C ILE A 156 -1.14 -5.60 17.23
N GLU A 157 -2.33 -5.62 17.84
CA GLU A 157 -2.53 -5.52 19.28
C GLU A 157 -2.19 -6.84 19.98
N PRO A 158 -1.32 -6.84 21.02
CA PRO A 158 -0.96 -8.06 21.75
C PRO A 158 -2.17 -8.77 22.38
N GLU A 159 -3.17 -8.03 22.85
CA GLU A 159 -4.36 -8.59 23.51
C GLU A 159 -5.23 -9.45 22.58
N LYS A 160 -5.11 -9.27 21.27
CA LYS A 160 -5.85 -10.04 20.26
C LYS A 160 -5.10 -11.29 19.80
N ILE A 161 -3.88 -11.51 20.27
CA ILE A 161 -3.03 -12.62 19.84
C ILE A 161 -2.46 -13.37 21.06
N PRO A 162 -2.63 -14.69 21.13
CA PRO A 162 -2.18 -15.53 22.24
C PRO A 162 -0.70 -15.41 22.68
N GLY A 163 0.21 -14.92 21.83
CA GLY A 163 1.64 -14.81 22.19
C GLY A 163 2.53 -14.05 21.19
N ALA A 164 3.76 -13.75 21.62
CA ALA A 164 4.74 -12.97 20.85
C ALA A 164 5.23 -13.68 19.56
N GLU A 165 5.34 -15.00 19.60
CA GLU A 165 5.70 -15.81 18.43
C GLU A 165 4.62 -15.71 17.34
N GLN A 166 3.36 -15.94 17.71
CA GLN A 166 2.24 -15.85 16.79
C GLN A 166 2.08 -14.44 16.21
N LYS A 167 2.34 -13.40 17.02
CA LYS A 167 2.38 -12.01 16.54
C LYS A 167 3.46 -11.80 15.48
N SER A 168 4.64 -12.42 15.65
CA SER A 168 5.74 -12.37 14.69
C SER A 168 5.36 -13.04 13.37
N ILE A 169 4.77 -14.25 13.44
CA ILE A 169 4.30 -14.99 12.27
C ILE A 169 3.25 -14.18 11.50
N ILE A 170 2.25 -13.61 12.19
CA ILE A 170 1.21 -12.80 11.55
C ILE A 170 1.80 -11.52 10.93
N THR A 171 2.78 -10.89 11.59
CA THR A 171 3.49 -9.72 11.06
C THR A 171 4.20 -10.05 9.76
N ILE A 172 4.98 -11.13 9.74
CA ILE A 172 5.70 -11.60 8.56
C ILE A 172 4.71 -11.97 7.45
N TYR A 173 3.63 -12.68 7.79
CA TYR A 173 2.60 -13.06 6.83
C TYR A 173 1.97 -11.84 6.15
N ILE A 174 1.56 -10.83 6.92
CA ILE A 174 1.00 -9.59 6.35
C ILE A 174 2.04 -8.87 5.49
N ALA A 175 3.30 -8.80 5.94
CA ALA A 175 4.37 -8.18 5.17
C ALA A 175 4.57 -8.89 3.83
N VAL A 176 4.57 -10.23 3.82
CA VAL A 176 4.60 -11.03 2.59
C VAL A 176 3.41 -10.71 1.71
N LEU A 177 2.17 -10.69 2.24
CA LEU A 177 0.99 -10.37 1.43
C LEU A 177 1.11 -9.01 0.75
N ILE A 178 1.49 -7.95 1.47
CA ILE A 178 1.51 -6.59 0.90
C ILE A 178 2.66 -6.37 -0.08
N HIS A 179 3.78 -7.12 0.01
CA HIS A 179 4.91 -6.97 -0.92
C HIS A 179 4.84 -7.98 -2.08
N PHE A 180 4.58 -9.25 -1.76
CA PHE A 180 4.61 -10.34 -2.73
C PHE A 180 3.42 -10.27 -3.69
N ILE A 181 2.21 -9.99 -3.20
CA ILE A 181 1.02 -10.05 -4.06
C ILE A 181 1.08 -8.99 -5.18
N PRO A 182 1.36 -7.69 -4.92
CA PRO A 182 1.54 -6.73 -6.00
C PRO A 182 2.69 -7.08 -6.96
N TYR A 183 3.81 -7.58 -6.43
CA TYR A 183 4.95 -8.03 -7.24
C TYR A 183 4.55 -9.18 -8.17
N PHE A 184 3.84 -10.18 -7.64
CA PHE A 184 3.37 -11.34 -8.39
C PHE A 184 2.36 -10.93 -9.47
N VAL A 185 1.40 -10.07 -9.16
CA VAL A 185 0.45 -9.53 -10.15
C VAL A 185 1.20 -8.77 -11.25
N ARG A 186 2.17 -7.91 -10.89
CA ARG A 186 3.00 -7.20 -11.87
C ARG A 186 3.75 -8.18 -12.78
N TYR A 187 4.35 -9.21 -12.23
CA TYR A 187 5.07 -10.23 -12.98
C TYR A 187 4.17 -10.92 -14.02
N LEU A 188 2.96 -11.35 -13.61
CA LEU A 188 1.99 -11.95 -14.53
C LEU A 188 1.58 -10.99 -15.66
N LEU A 189 1.28 -9.73 -15.31
CA LEU A 189 0.85 -8.72 -16.29
C LEU A 189 1.94 -8.38 -17.31
N ILE A 190 3.20 -8.29 -16.89
CA ILE A 190 4.32 -8.02 -17.80
C ILE A 190 4.47 -9.16 -18.80
N ASN A 191 4.37 -10.41 -18.35
CA ASN A 191 4.46 -11.57 -19.25
C ASN A 191 3.32 -11.62 -20.25
N LEU A 192 2.12 -11.15 -19.89
CA LEU A 192 0.98 -11.06 -20.80
C LEU A 192 1.12 -9.98 -21.88
N ILE A 193 1.91 -8.94 -21.65
CA ILE A 193 2.08 -7.80 -22.58
C ILE A 193 3.27 -7.99 -23.53
N ILE A 194 4.23 -8.82 -23.12
CA ILE A 194 5.41 -9.18 -23.93
C ILE A 194 5.07 -10.29 -24.95
N LEU A 195 4.06 -11.12 -24.65
CA LEU A 195 3.40 -12.02 -25.59
C LEU A 195 2.57 -11.23 -26.61
#